data_AF-A0A0Q4F014-F1
#
_entry.id   AF-A0A0Q4F014-F1
#
_cell.length_a   1.000
_cell.length_b   1.000
_cell.length_c   1.000
_cell.angle_alpha   90.00
_cell.angle_beta   90.00
_cell.angle_gamma   90.00
#
_symmetry.space_group_name_H-M   'P 1'
#
loop_
_entity.id
_entity.type
_entity.pdbx_description
1 polymer ?
#
loop_
_entity_poly.entity_id
_entity_poly.type
_entity_poly.pdbx_seq_one_letter_code
_entity_poly.pdbx_strand_id
1 'polypeptide(L)'
;MSDSNPTPARIEATPTVIALLEAEIAEYNSRRAKLLEVVVGLTANRRAEVFRQHLEGLTLKTTYNAHRIKAGKILVAKLREELKPLIEQVLVKELAIHLAETEVVLYEDTEKDILRERAVKKETGLYADTARFIDLLYDEHEVSRDDFAALTTEDVAAVAALINERVSARLSEEMCTESLNFARKF
;
A
#
# COMPACT_ATOMS: atom_id res chain seq x y z
N MET A 1 26.92 -51.88 4.09
CA MET A 1 25.46 -51.69 4.03
C MET A 1 25.23 -50.19 4.08
N SER A 2 24.76 -49.61 2.98
CA SER A 2 24.49 -48.17 2.87
C SER A 2 23.04 -48.02 2.43
N ASP A 3 22.18 -47.80 3.42
CA ASP A 3 20.78 -47.47 3.23
C ASP A 3 20.70 -46.10 2.54
N SER A 4 20.45 -46.14 1.23
CA SER A 4 20.14 -44.97 0.43
C SER A 4 18.64 -44.73 0.52
N ASN A 5 18.24 -43.80 1.39
CA ASN A 5 16.87 -43.30 1.38
C ASN A 5 16.57 -42.69 -0.01
N PRO A 6 15.50 -43.11 -0.70
CA PRO A 6 15.14 -42.49 -1.97
C PRO A 6 14.78 -41.03 -1.72
N THR A 7 15.48 -40.14 -2.44
CA THR A 7 15.14 -38.71 -2.49
C THR A 7 13.71 -38.58 -3.00
N PRO A 8 12.80 -37.88 -2.30
CA PRO A 8 11.45 -37.71 -2.79
C PRO A 8 11.50 -37.04 -4.16
N ALA A 9 10.80 -37.63 -5.14
CA ALA A 9 10.73 -37.11 -6.50
C ALA A 9 10.35 -35.63 -6.43
N ARG A 10 11.24 -34.75 -6.93
CA ARG A 10 10.90 -33.35 -7.15
C ARG A 10 9.76 -33.34 -8.16
N ILE A 11 8.55 -33.08 -7.68
CA ILE A 11 7.40 -32.80 -8.55
C ILE A 11 7.74 -31.47 -9.21
N GLU A 12 8.28 -31.51 -10.42
CA GLU A 12 8.43 -30.31 -11.25
C GLU A 12 7.03 -29.77 -11.50
N ALA A 13 6.79 -28.54 -11.04
CA ALA A 13 5.53 -27.84 -11.23
C ALA A 13 5.35 -27.54 -12.73
N THR A 14 4.84 -28.52 -13.45
CA THR A 14 4.46 -28.34 -14.85
C THR A 14 3.34 -27.30 -14.94
N PRO A 15 3.25 -26.54 -16.04
CA PRO A 15 2.20 -25.53 -16.23
C PRO A 15 0.78 -26.06 -15.96
N THR A 16 0.55 -27.34 -16.26
CA THR A 16 -0.70 -28.05 -16.00
C THR A 16 -1.00 -28.22 -14.51
N VAL A 17 0.00 -28.55 -13.68
CA VAL A 17 -0.15 -28.69 -12.23
C VAL A 17 -0.41 -27.34 -11.57
N ILE A 18 0.24 -26.28 -12.06
CA ILE A 18 0.02 -24.90 -11.60
C ILE A 18 -1.43 -24.47 -11.92
N ALA A 19 -1.91 -24.71 -13.14
CA ALA A 19 -3.29 -24.36 -13.52
C ALA A 19 -4.34 -25.12 -12.69
N LEU A 20 -4.09 -26.40 -12.37
CA LEU A 20 -4.96 -27.18 -11.48
C LEU A 20 -4.96 -26.63 -10.05
N LEU A 21 -3.80 -26.23 -9.54
CA LEU A 21 -3.68 -25.58 -8.22
C LEU A 21 -4.41 -24.24 -8.18
N GLU A 22 -4.27 -23.42 -9.22
CA GLU A 22 -4.96 -22.13 -9.33
C GLU A 22 -6.48 -22.31 -9.38
N ALA A 23 -6.97 -23.30 -10.13
CA ALA A 23 -8.39 -23.64 -10.17
C ALA A 23 -8.91 -24.10 -8.80
N GLU A 24 -8.16 -24.96 -8.10
CA GLU A 24 -8.53 -25.44 -6.76
C GLU A 24 -8.53 -24.31 -5.72
N ILE A 25 -7.55 -23.40 -5.79
CA ILE A 25 -7.48 -22.19 -4.94
C ILE A 25 -8.70 -21.30 -5.20
N ALA A 26 -9.05 -21.07 -6.46
CA ALA A 26 -10.23 -20.29 -6.83
C ALA A 26 -11.52 -20.93 -6.31
N GLU A 27 -11.66 -22.25 -6.46
CA GLU A 27 -12.82 -23.00 -5.97
C GLU A 27 -12.90 -23.00 -4.44
N TYR A 28 -11.77 -23.18 -3.75
CA TYR A 28 -11.67 -23.08 -2.30
C TYR A 28 -12.09 -21.69 -1.79
N ASN A 29 -11.59 -20.63 -2.42
CA ASN A 29 -11.94 -19.26 -2.06
C ASN A 29 -13.44 -18.97 -2.27
N SER A 30 -14.03 -19.48 -3.36
CA SER A 30 -15.47 -19.39 -3.61
C SER A 30 -16.30 -20.12 -2.55
N ARG A 31 -15.93 -21.36 -2.21
CA ARG A 31 -16.56 -22.15 -1.14
C ARG A 31 -16.47 -21.44 0.22
N ARG A 32 -15.31 -20.86 0.55
CA ARG A 32 -15.08 -20.09 1.77
C ARG A 32 -15.95 -18.83 1.84
N ALA A 33 -16.06 -18.06 0.75
CA ALA A 33 -16.90 -16.87 0.69
C ALA A 33 -18.38 -17.21 0.96
N LYS A 34 -18.90 -18.26 0.33
CA LYS A 34 -20.26 -18.74 0.54
C LYS A 34 -20.52 -19.21 1.98
N LEU A 35 -19.55 -19.88 2.59
CA LEU A 35 -19.64 -20.32 3.98
C LEU A 35 -19.70 -19.11 4.93
N LEU A 36 -18.87 -18.09 4.69
CA LEU A 36 -18.89 -16.85 5.46
C LEU A 36 -20.23 -16.12 5.32
N GLU A 37 -20.78 -16.01 4.12
CA GLU A 37 -22.09 -15.41 3.88
C GLU A 37 -23.20 -16.12 4.66
N VAL A 38 -23.21 -17.46 4.64
CA VAL A 38 -24.17 -18.28 5.40
C VAL A 38 -23.99 -18.10 6.91
N VAL A 39 -22.76 -18.10 7.42
CA VAL A 39 -22.49 -17.90 8.86
C VAL A 39 -22.88 -16.49 9.30
N VAL A 40 -22.61 -15.47 8.50
CA VAL A 40 -23.05 -14.08 8.75
C VAL A 40 -24.57 -14.01 8.76
N GLY A 41 -25.26 -14.62 7.78
CA GLY A 41 -26.72 -14.70 7.75
C GLY A 41 -27.32 -15.42 8.96
N LEU A 42 -26.75 -16.56 9.36
CA LEU A 42 -27.21 -17.34 10.52
C LEU A 42 -26.97 -16.62 11.86
N THR A 43 -25.82 -15.96 12.01
CA THR A 43 -25.50 -15.21 13.24
C THR A 43 -26.29 -13.91 13.36
N ALA A 44 -26.55 -13.23 12.24
CA ALA A 44 -27.45 -12.09 12.18
C ALA A 44 -28.89 -12.49 12.54
N ASN A 45 -29.40 -13.60 11.99
CA ASN A 45 -30.75 -14.10 12.26
C ASN A 45 -30.95 -14.52 13.72
N ARG A 46 -29.99 -15.26 14.31
CA ARG A 46 -30.11 -15.71 15.71
C ARG A 46 -30.07 -14.54 16.70
N ARG A 47 -29.25 -13.51 16.45
CA ARG A 47 -29.22 -12.30 17.30
C ARG A 47 -30.47 -11.45 17.12
N ALA A 48 -30.98 -11.33 15.88
CA ALA A 48 -32.25 -10.67 15.61
C ALA A 48 -33.43 -11.38 16.30
N GLU A 49 -33.44 -12.70 16.36
CA GLU A 49 -34.43 -13.52 17.09
C GLU A 49 -34.46 -13.17 18.59
N VAL A 50 -33.28 -13.06 19.23
CA VAL A 50 -33.16 -12.70 20.66
C VAL A 50 -33.69 -11.30 20.93
N PHE A 51 -33.37 -10.32 20.08
CA PHE A 51 -33.91 -8.97 20.22
C PHE A 51 -35.42 -8.91 19.94
N ARG A 52 -35.91 -9.71 18.99
CA ARG A 52 -37.34 -9.84 18.71
C ARG A 52 -38.12 -10.37 19.92
N GLN A 53 -37.63 -11.42 20.56
CA GLN A 53 -38.22 -11.96 21.80
C GLN A 53 -38.22 -10.93 22.94
N HIS A 54 -37.16 -10.12 23.06
CA HIS A 54 -37.10 -9.05 24.06
C HIS A 54 -38.14 -7.96 23.78
N LEU A 55 -38.34 -7.59 22.51
CA LEU A 55 -39.38 -6.65 22.09
C LEU A 55 -40.79 -7.22 22.26
N GLU A 56 -41.00 -8.52 21.99
CA GLU A 56 -42.26 -9.23 22.24
C GLU A 56 -42.61 -9.27 23.74
N GLY A 57 -41.63 -9.43 24.62
CA GLY A 57 -41.82 -9.30 26.07
C GLY A 57 -42.26 -7.89 26.49
N LEU A 58 -41.84 -6.85 25.76
CA LEU A 58 -42.26 -5.47 26.00
C LEU A 58 -43.66 -5.15 25.46
N THR A 59 -44.18 -5.90 24.50
CA THR A 59 -45.52 -5.68 23.90
C THR A 59 -46.66 -6.39 24.65
N LEU A 60 -46.37 -7.17 25.70
CA LEU A 60 -47.35 -7.86 26.54
C LEU A 60 -48.47 -6.91 27.03
N LYS A 61 -49.74 -7.25 26.74
CA LYS A 61 -50.95 -6.44 26.99
C LYS A 61 -51.07 -5.86 28.42
N THR A 62 -50.42 -6.46 29.40
CA THR A 62 -50.45 -6.07 30.82
C THR A 62 -49.50 -4.91 31.16
N THR A 63 -48.54 -4.58 30.30
CA THR A 63 -47.54 -3.54 30.55
C THR A 63 -48.02 -2.18 30.02
N TYR A 64 -48.12 -1.15 30.87
CA TYR A 64 -48.51 0.21 30.47
C TYR A 64 -47.56 0.80 29.40
N ASN A 65 -48.11 1.52 28.42
CA ASN A 65 -47.35 2.09 27.30
C ASN A 65 -46.19 3.00 27.73
N ALA A 66 -46.32 3.76 28.82
CA ALA A 66 -45.24 4.60 29.33
C ALA A 66 -43.99 3.79 29.73
N HIS A 67 -44.18 2.60 30.31
CA HIS A 67 -43.08 1.70 30.69
C HIS A 67 -42.43 1.06 29.46
N ARG A 68 -43.23 0.70 28.45
CA ARG A 68 -42.72 0.17 27.17
C ARG A 68 -41.83 1.19 26.44
N ILE A 69 -42.27 2.45 26.38
CA ILE A 69 -41.50 3.55 25.78
C ILE A 69 -40.19 3.76 26.54
N LYS A 70 -40.23 3.77 27.88
CA LYS A 70 -39.02 3.92 28.71
C LYS A 70 -38.03 2.79 28.47
N ALA A 71 -38.49 1.53 28.45
CA ALA A 71 -37.65 0.37 28.20
C ALA A 71 -37.04 0.38 26.78
N GLY A 72 -37.82 0.75 25.77
CA GLY A 72 -37.33 0.90 24.39
C GLY A 72 -36.23 1.96 24.28
N LYS A 73 -36.40 3.12 24.93
CA LYS A 73 -35.37 4.17 24.96
C LYS A 73 -34.07 3.70 25.63
N ILE A 74 -34.17 2.94 26.73
CA ILE A 74 -33.00 2.37 27.42
C ILE A 74 -32.28 1.36 26.52
N LEU A 75 -33.02 0.47 25.85
CA LEU A 75 -32.45 -0.51 24.93
C LEU A 75 -31.72 0.17 23.77
N VAL A 76 -32.32 1.20 23.16
CA VAL A 76 -31.68 1.98 22.08
C VAL A 76 -30.40 2.65 22.58
N ALA A 77 -30.41 3.26 23.77
CA ALA A 77 -29.22 3.89 24.34
C ALA A 77 -28.10 2.87 24.55
N LYS A 78 -28.41 1.71 25.13
CA LYS A 78 -27.46 0.62 25.36
C LYS A 78 -26.84 0.10 24.05
N LEU A 79 -27.66 -0.17 23.04
CA LEU A 79 -27.18 -0.64 21.74
C LEU A 79 -26.33 0.42 21.03
N ARG A 80 -26.63 1.71 21.19
CA ARG A 80 -25.78 2.79 20.66
C ARG A 80 -24.42 2.84 21.34
N GLU A 81 -24.35 2.65 22.66
CA GLU A 81 -23.07 2.59 23.35
C GLU A 81 -22.24 1.38 22.94
N GLU A 82 -22.86 0.21 22.74
CA GLU A 82 -22.18 -0.99 22.25
C GLU A 82 -21.70 -0.84 20.79
N LEU A 83 -22.46 -0.12 19.95
CA LEU A 83 -22.13 0.09 18.54
C LEU A 83 -20.99 1.08 18.33
N LYS A 84 -20.88 2.12 19.16
CA LYS A 84 -19.89 3.18 19.03
C LYS A 84 -18.43 2.68 18.90
N PRO A 85 -17.90 1.84 19.82
CA PRO A 85 -16.52 1.36 19.70
C PRO A 85 -16.31 0.44 18.49
N LEU A 86 -17.35 -0.26 18.03
CA LEU A 86 -17.27 -1.11 16.84
C LEU A 86 -17.14 -0.26 15.57
N ILE A 87 -17.90 0.84 15.46
CA ILE A 87 -17.76 1.80 14.36
C ILE A 87 -16.35 2.41 14.36
N GLU A 88 -15.85 2.82 15.52
CA GLU A 88 -14.50 3.37 15.65
C GLU A 88 -13.44 2.35 15.20
N GLN A 89 -13.56 1.08 15.60
CA GLN A 89 -12.66 0.01 15.15
C GLN A 89 -12.73 -0.21 13.64
N VAL A 90 -13.93 -0.22 13.05
CA VAL A 90 -14.10 -0.37 11.59
C VAL A 90 -13.42 0.79 10.86
N LEU A 91 -13.68 2.04 11.27
CA LEU A 91 -13.09 3.22 10.65
C LEU A 91 -11.56 3.23 10.75
N VAL A 92 -11.01 2.86 11.91
CA VAL A 92 -9.55 2.76 12.10
C VAL A 92 -8.94 1.69 11.21
N LYS A 93 -9.60 0.54 11.06
CA LYS A 93 -9.12 -0.54 10.19
C LYS A 93 -9.21 -0.18 8.72
N GLU A 94 -10.28 0.46 8.30
CA GLU A 94 -10.43 0.94 6.92
C GLU A 94 -9.35 1.97 6.56
N LEU A 95 -9.09 2.93 7.45
CA LEU A 95 -8.00 3.89 7.27
C LEU A 95 -6.64 3.20 7.17
N ALA A 96 -6.38 2.20 8.03
CA ALA A 96 -5.14 1.45 8.00
C ALA A 96 -4.96 0.64 6.70
N ILE A 97 -6.06 0.07 6.17
CA ILE A 97 -6.06 -0.62 4.87
C ILE A 97 -5.71 0.36 3.75
N HIS A 98 -6.39 1.51 3.68
CA HIS A 98 -6.09 2.51 2.64
C HIS A 98 -4.66 3.04 2.70
N LEU A 99 -4.13 3.26 3.91
CA LEU A 99 -2.72 3.65 4.08
C LEU A 99 -1.78 2.53 3.59
N ALA A 100 -2.06 1.28 3.95
CA ALA A 100 -1.25 0.14 3.49
C ALA A 100 -1.33 -0.04 1.96
N GLU A 101 -2.50 0.11 1.35
CA GLU A 101 -2.67 0.07 -0.11
C GLU A 101 -1.89 1.19 -0.80
N THR A 102 -1.94 2.41 -0.26
CA THR A 102 -1.18 3.55 -0.79
C THR A 102 0.33 3.30 -0.70
N GLU A 103 0.78 2.78 0.43
CA GLU A 103 2.19 2.46 0.67
C GLU A 103 2.67 1.34 -0.26
N VAL A 104 1.85 0.31 -0.51
CA VAL A 104 2.15 -0.76 -1.48
C VAL A 104 2.37 -0.18 -2.87
N VAL A 105 1.48 0.72 -3.34
CA VAL A 105 1.65 1.37 -4.65
C VAL A 105 2.96 2.16 -4.72
N LEU A 106 3.31 2.90 -3.67
CA LEU A 106 4.57 3.63 -3.60
C LEU A 106 5.79 2.70 -3.68
N TYR A 107 5.76 1.57 -2.96
CA TYR A 107 6.85 0.58 -3.04
C TYR A 107 6.91 -0.12 -4.39
N GLU A 108 5.78 -0.43 -5.02
CA GLU A 108 5.75 -1.01 -6.36
C GLU A 108 6.36 -0.07 -7.40
N ASP A 109 6.08 1.23 -7.31
CA ASP A 109 6.67 2.23 -8.20
C ASP A 109 8.18 2.40 -7.92
N THR A 110 8.57 2.41 -6.65
CA THR A 110 9.99 2.44 -6.26
C THR A 110 10.74 1.22 -6.78
N GLU A 111 10.16 0.02 -6.69
CA GLU A 111 10.78 -1.21 -7.20
C GLU A 111 10.91 -1.19 -8.73
N LYS A 112 9.92 -0.65 -9.46
CA LYS A 112 10.04 -0.46 -10.92
C LYS A 112 11.19 0.47 -11.25
N ASP A 113 11.38 1.55 -10.50
CA ASP A 113 12.48 2.48 -10.72
C ASP A 113 13.84 1.86 -10.39
N ILE A 114 13.95 1.12 -9.29
CA ILE A 114 15.16 0.34 -8.96
C ILE A 114 15.49 -0.68 -10.07
N LEU A 115 14.48 -1.37 -10.60
CA LEU A 115 14.67 -2.34 -11.68
C LEU A 115 15.13 -1.65 -12.98
N ARG A 116 14.58 -0.48 -13.30
CA ARG A 116 15.06 0.36 -14.43
C ARG A 116 16.50 0.79 -14.22
N GLU A 117 16.84 1.31 -13.04
CA GLU A 117 18.21 1.72 -12.70
C GLU A 117 19.21 0.56 -12.82
N ARG A 118 18.82 -0.63 -12.32
CA ARG A 118 19.63 -1.85 -12.45
C ARG A 118 19.82 -2.27 -13.91
N ALA A 119 18.79 -2.14 -14.74
CA ALA A 119 18.89 -2.42 -16.17
C ALA A 119 19.87 -1.46 -16.86
N VAL A 120 19.74 -0.15 -16.61
CA VAL A 120 20.68 0.87 -17.13
C VAL A 120 22.11 0.59 -16.67
N LYS A 121 22.30 0.22 -15.40
CA LYS A 121 23.63 -0.15 -14.88
C LYS A 121 24.21 -1.40 -15.52
N LYS A 122 23.37 -2.38 -15.85
CA LYS A 122 23.80 -3.59 -16.55
C LYS A 122 24.22 -3.29 -17.99
N GLU A 123 23.54 -2.37 -18.67
CA GLU A 123 23.81 -2.01 -20.06
C GLU A 123 25.00 -1.05 -20.21
N THR A 124 25.09 -0.05 -19.34
CA THR A 124 26.08 1.04 -19.44
C THR A 124 27.28 0.86 -18.50
N GLY A 125 27.19 -0.02 -17.50
CA GLY A 125 28.17 -0.12 -16.42
C GLY A 125 28.09 0.99 -15.37
N LEU A 126 27.20 1.97 -15.54
CA LEU A 126 27.08 3.19 -14.73
C LEU A 126 25.73 3.29 -14.03
N TYR A 127 25.63 4.04 -12.93
CA TYR A 127 24.32 4.37 -12.35
C TYR A 127 23.52 5.22 -13.33
N ALA A 128 22.18 5.09 -13.31
CA ALA A 128 21.31 5.70 -14.31
C ALA A 128 21.45 7.23 -14.39
N ASP A 129 21.58 7.91 -13.26
CA ASP A 129 21.81 9.36 -13.22
C ASP A 129 23.15 9.75 -13.82
N THR A 130 24.20 8.95 -13.59
CA THR A 130 25.53 9.18 -14.16
C THR A 130 25.53 8.94 -15.67
N ALA A 131 24.85 7.88 -16.14
CA ALA A 131 24.68 7.62 -17.56
C ALA A 131 23.93 8.77 -18.24
N ARG A 132 22.80 9.21 -17.67
CA ARG A 132 22.01 10.33 -18.20
C ARG A 132 22.77 11.65 -18.20
N PHE A 133 23.58 11.91 -17.17
CA PHE A 133 24.42 13.10 -17.11
C PHE A 133 25.46 13.12 -18.24
N ILE A 134 26.12 11.99 -18.49
CA ILE A 134 27.12 11.89 -19.57
C ILE A 134 26.44 11.98 -20.94
N ASP A 135 25.27 11.36 -21.11
CA ASP A 135 24.51 11.44 -22.36
C ASP A 135 24.07 12.90 -22.64
N LEU A 136 23.63 13.65 -21.62
CA LEU A 136 23.34 15.09 -21.74
C LEU A 136 24.57 15.93 -22.11
N LEU A 137 25.73 15.63 -21.52
CA LEU A 137 26.98 16.30 -21.87
C LEU A 137 27.40 16.01 -23.32
N TYR A 138 27.13 14.82 -23.82
CA TYR A 138 27.36 14.48 -25.21
C TYR A 138 26.39 15.21 -26.14
N ASP A 139 25.09 15.20 -25.82
CA ASP A 139 24.06 15.80 -26.67
C ASP A 139 24.19 17.34 -26.75
N GLU A 140 24.54 18.01 -25.65
CA GLU A 140 24.62 19.49 -25.62
C GLU A 140 26.01 20.03 -25.95
N HIS A 141 27.07 19.26 -25.67
CA HIS A 141 28.45 19.76 -25.71
C HIS A 141 29.43 18.82 -26.44
N GLU A 142 28.94 17.74 -27.06
CA GLU A 142 29.72 16.72 -27.76
C GLU A 142 30.83 16.07 -26.90
N VAL A 143 30.73 16.18 -25.57
CA VAL A 143 31.68 15.58 -24.63
C VAL A 143 31.39 14.08 -24.53
N SER A 144 32.26 13.24 -25.07
CA SER A 144 32.05 11.80 -25.13
C SER A 144 32.36 11.10 -23.80
N ARG A 145 31.93 9.84 -23.68
CA ARG A 145 32.28 8.98 -22.53
C ARG A 145 33.79 8.81 -22.34
N ASP A 146 34.54 8.77 -23.43
CA ASP A 146 36.00 8.63 -23.38
C ASP A 146 36.67 9.93 -22.90
N ASP A 147 36.13 11.09 -23.30
CA ASP A 147 36.61 12.39 -22.80
C ASP A 147 36.35 12.54 -21.30
N PHE A 148 35.20 12.07 -20.83
CA PHE A 148 34.88 12.05 -19.40
C PHE A 148 35.76 11.06 -18.62
N ALA A 149 36.07 9.89 -19.19
CA ALA A 149 36.95 8.90 -18.56
C ALA A 149 38.42 9.35 -18.53
N ALA A 150 38.83 10.27 -19.40
CA ALA A 150 40.16 10.86 -19.43
C ALA A 150 40.36 11.98 -18.38
N LEU A 151 39.30 12.45 -17.72
CA LEU A 151 39.39 13.45 -16.67
C LEU A 151 40.15 12.92 -15.46
N THR A 152 41.05 13.74 -14.92
CA THR A 152 41.75 13.41 -13.68
C THR A 152 40.86 13.64 -12.47
N THR A 153 41.24 13.09 -11.32
CA THR A 153 40.54 13.32 -10.06
C THR A 153 40.47 14.81 -9.67
N GLU A 154 41.47 15.61 -10.07
CA GLU A 154 41.48 17.07 -9.86
C GLU A 154 40.45 17.77 -10.77
N ASP A 155 40.33 17.34 -12.03
CA ASP A 155 39.34 17.89 -12.97
C ASP A 155 37.91 17.60 -12.51
N VAL A 156 37.63 16.38 -12.03
CA VAL A 156 36.33 16.01 -11.48
C VAL A 156 35.99 16.85 -10.24
N ALA A 157 36.97 17.10 -9.36
CA ALA A 157 36.77 17.96 -8.19
C ALA A 157 36.49 19.42 -8.57
N ALA A 158 37.19 19.94 -9.59
CA ALA A 158 36.96 21.29 -10.11
C ALA A 158 35.56 21.44 -10.75
N VAL A 159 35.14 20.44 -11.53
CA VAL A 159 33.79 20.40 -12.13
C VAL A 159 32.71 20.32 -11.04
N ALA A 160 32.90 19.48 -10.02
CA ALA A 160 31.96 19.38 -8.90
C ALA A 160 31.85 20.70 -8.12
N ALA A 161 32.97 21.40 -7.91
CA ALA A 161 32.98 22.72 -7.27
C ALA A 161 32.19 23.75 -8.08
N LEU A 162 32.39 23.81 -9.40
CA LEU A 162 31.67 24.71 -10.29
C LEU A 162 30.16 24.42 -10.34
N ILE A 163 29.77 23.14 -10.34
CA ILE A 163 28.36 22.74 -10.27
C ILE A 163 27.76 23.17 -8.93
N ASN A 164 28.42 22.89 -7.81
CA ASN A 164 27.92 23.27 -6.48
C ASN A 164 27.80 24.79 -6.31
N GLU A 165 28.73 25.57 -6.85
CA GLU A 165 28.68 27.03 -6.86
C GLU A 165 27.49 27.55 -7.68
N ARG A 166 27.23 26.98 -8.87
CA ARG A 166 26.09 27.37 -9.70
C ARG A 166 24.74 26.93 -9.13
N VAL A 167 24.66 25.73 -8.57
CA VAL A 167 23.43 25.21 -7.94
C VAL A 167 23.08 26.03 -6.69
N SER A 168 24.08 26.35 -5.85
CA SER A 168 23.85 27.20 -4.67
C SER A 168 23.44 28.63 -5.04
N ALA A 169 24.04 29.22 -6.08
CA ALA A 169 23.61 30.52 -6.61
C ALA A 169 22.16 30.49 -7.12
N ARG A 170 21.78 29.45 -7.88
CA ARG A 170 20.41 29.32 -8.43
C ARG A 170 19.35 29.06 -7.36
N LEU A 171 19.64 28.20 -6.38
CA LEU A 171 18.76 27.98 -5.23
C LEU A 171 18.58 29.25 -4.40
N SER A 172 19.62 30.07 -4.27
CA SER A 172 19.53 31.35 -3.58
C SER A 172 18.63 32.36 -4.29
N GLU A 173 18.65 32.39 -5.64
CA GLU A 173 17.74 33.21 -6.45
C GLU A 173 16.29 32.71 -6.39
N GLU A 174 16.05 31.41 -6.55
CA GLU A 174 14.71 30.82 -6.50
C GLU A 174 14.07 31.02 -5.13
N MET A 175 14.78 30.73 -4.03
CA MET A 175 14.32 30.98 -2.66
C MET A 175 14.00 32.46 -2.41
N CYS A 176 14.78 33.39 -2.99
CA CYS A 176 14.54 34.83 -2.86
C CYS A 176 13.28 35.26 -3.65
N THR A 177 13.08 34.74 -4.85
CA THR A 177 11.87 35.00 -5.66
C THR A 177 10.61 34.38 -5.06
N GLU A 178 10.66 33.17 -4.51
CA GLU A 178 9.53 32.55 -3.81
C GLU A 178 9.18 33.30 -2.52
N SER A 179 10.18 33.73 -1.76
CA SER A 179 9.97 34.54 -0.55
C SER A 179 9.38 35.91 -0.87
N LEU A 180 9.83 36.57 -1.94
CA LEU A 180 9.24 37.83 -2.43
C LEU A 180 7.81 37.65 -2.94
N ASN A 181 7.51 36.53 -3.62
CA ASN A 181 6.17 36.20 -4.09
C ASN A 181 5.21 35.84 -2.94
N PHE A 182 5.71 35.19 -1.89
CA PHE A 182 4.95 34.94 -0.66
C PHE A 182 4.66 36.26 0.08
N ALA A 183 5.67 37.13 0.24
CA ALA A 183 5.51 38.42 0.91
C ALA A 183 4.58 39.39 0.16
N ARG A 184 4.46 39.29 -1.18
CA ARG A 184 3.51 40.06 -1.99
C ARG A 184 2.06 39.55 -1.91
N LYS A 185 1.83 38.36 -1.36
CA LYS A 185 0.49 37.77 -1.18
C LYS A 185 -0.15 38.13 0.17
N PHE A 186 0.55 38.88 1.01
CA PHE A 186 0.06 39.50 2.25
C PHE A 186 0.16 41.03 2.15
#